data_AF-A0A074VIW9-F1
#
_entry.id   AF-A0A074VIW9-F1
#
_cell.length_a   1.000
_cell.length_b   1.000
_cell.length_c   1.000
_cell.angle_alpha   90.00
_cell.angle_beta   90.00
_cell.angle_gamma   90.00
#
_symmetry.space_group_name_H-M   'P 1'
#
loop_
_entity.id
_entity.type
_entity.pdbx_description
1 polymer ?
#
loop_
_entity_poly.entity_id
_entity_poly.type
_entity_poly.pdbx_seq_one_letter_code
_entity_poly.pdbx_strand_id
1 'polypeptide(L)'
;LTMIWCTVFVFTLTLLLRVGFGSRGIVSGSVAASFQSTRYGAFTPRGGMFARLTGLGMVRSSRIAVAIAAGLFASVVTVLVWLERYRAV
;
A
#
# COMPACT_ATOMS: atom_id res chain seq x y z
N LEU A 1 -18.41 -13.22 -5.62
CA LEU A 1 -17.90 -12.43 -4.47
C LEU A 1 -16.48 -12.84 -4.10
N THR A 2 -16.22 -14.13 -3.84
CA THR A 2 -14.88 -14.63 -3.47
C THR A 2 -13.78 -14.29 -4.48
N MET A 3 -14.00 -14.54 -5.78
CA MET A 3 -13.02 -14.19 -6.82
C MET A 3 -12.77 -12.67 -6.90
N ILE A 4 -13.82 -11.85 -6.75
CA ILE A 4 -13.71 -10.38 -6.78
C ILE A 4 -12.88 -9.90 -5.60
N TRP A 5 -13.14 -10.42 -4.40
CA TRP A 5 -12.38 -10.10 -3.20
C TRP A 5 -10.90 -10.45 -3.36
N CYS A 6 -10.58 -11.66 -3.83
CA CYS A 6 -9.21 -12.11 -4.07
C CYS A 6 -8.47 -11.21 -5.07
N THR A 7 -9.11 -10.86 -6.19
CA THR A 7 -8.51 -9.97 -7.19
C THR A 7 -8.23 -8.58 -6.62
N VAL A 8 -9.21 -7.96 -5.95
CA VAL A 8 -9.04 -6.63 -5.34
C VAL A 8 -7.97 -6.67 -4.25
N PHE A 9 -7.95 -7.70 -3.42
CA PHE A 9 -6.95 -7.89 -2.37
C PHE A 9 -5.54 -8.01 -2.94
N VAL A 10 -5.31 -8.93 -3.88
CA VAL A 10 -3.99 -9.16 -4.49
C VAL A 10 -3.52 -7.91 -5.24
N PHE A 11 -4.41 -7.26 -5.98
CA PHE A 11 -4.09 -6.02 -6.71
C PHE A 11 -3.69 -4.90 -5.74
N THR A 12 -4.50 -4.62 -4.73
CA THR A 12 -4.25 -3.57 -3.73
C THR A 12 -2.99 -3.86 -2.93
N LEU A 13 -2.81 -5.10 -2.49
CA LEU A 13 -1.63 -5.54 -1.76
C LEU A 13 -0.36 -5.37 -2.61
N THR A 14 -0.40 -5.78 -3.88
CA THR A 14 0.73 -5.61 -4.79
C THR A 14 1.06 -4.14 -5.02
N LEU A 15 0.04 -3.29 -5.16
CA LEU A 15 0.21 -1.86 -5.38
C LEU A 15 0.83 -1.18 -4.16
N LEU A 16 0.33 -1.48 -2.96
CA LEU A 16 0.85 -0.96 -1.68
C LEU A 16 2.27 -1.46 -1.38
N LEU A 17 2.58 -2.72 -1.67
CA LEU A 17 3.93 -3.27 -1.50
C LEU A 17 4.91 -2.69 -2.53
N ARG A 18 4.46 -2.36 -3.74
CA ARG A 18 5.27 -1.71 -4.79
C ARG A 18 5.53 -0.22 -4.55
N VAL A 19 4.91 0.40 -3.54
CA VAL A 19 5.24 1.78 -3.13
C VAL A 19 6.72 1.90 -2.79
N GLY A 20 7.37 0.84 -2.29
CA GLY A 20 8.82 0.75 -2.27
C GLY A 20 9.50 0.83 -0.92
N PHE A 21 8.80 0.58 0.17
CA PHE A 21 9.41 0.56 1.50
C PHE A 21 9.78 -0.88 1.89
N GLY A 22 11.08 -1.14 2.02
CA GLY A 22 11.66 -2.42 2.43
C GLY A 22 12.27 -2.37 3.83
N SER A 23 12.74 -3.52 4.33
CA SER A 23 13.35 -3.64 5.67
C SER A 23 14.65 -2.85 5.86
N ARG A 24 15.28 -2.39 4.78
CA ARG A 24 16.49 -1.56 4.79
C ARG A 24 16.25 -0.11 4.33
N GLY A 25 14.99 0.28 4.14
CA GLY A 25 14.59 1.61 3.68
C GLY A 25 13.93 1.56 2.31
N ILE A 26 14.09 2.63 1.53
CA ILE A 26 13.48 2.75 0.21
C ILE A 26 14.18 1.79 -0.76
N VAL A 27 13.39 0.97 -1.45
CA VAL A 27 13.86 0.02 -2.45
C VAL A 27 14.25 0.78 -3.72
N SER A 28 15.46 0.55 -4.22
CA SER A 28 15.93 1.16 -5.48
C SER A 28 14.97 0.85 -6.64
N GLY A 29 14.66 1.86 -7.45
CA GLY A 29 13.73 1.75 -8.59
C GLY A 29 12.23 1.72 -8.21
N SER A 30 11.89 1.95 -6.95
CA SER A 30 10.49 2.01 -6.51
C SER A 30 9.85 3.40 -6.68
N VAL A 31 8.52 3.47 -6.54
CA VAL A 31 7.77 4.73 -6.57
C VAL A 31 8.26 5.69 -5.48
N ALA A 32 8.57 5.18 -4.28
CA ALA A 32 9.17 5.96 -3.21
C ALA A 32 10.57 6.50 -3.58
N ALA A 33 11.39 5.73 -4.31
CA ALA A 33 12.70 6.20 -4.79
C ALA A 33 12.55 7.32 -5.83
N SER A 34 11.59 7.19 -6.74
CA SER A 34 11.26 8.24 -7.72
C SER A 34 10.77 9.52 -7.02
N PHE A 35 9.91 9.39 -6.02
CA PHE A 35 9.44 10.53 -5.22
C PHE A 35 10.57 11.19 -4.42
N GLN A 36 11.47 10.41 -3.81
CA GLN A 36 12.66 10.91 -3.12
C GLN A 36 13.58 11.67 -4.08
N SER A 37 13.81 11.17 -5.29
CA SER A 37 14.65 11.85 -6.28
C SER A 37 14.02 13.17 -6.75
N THR A 38 12.71 13.17 -7.00
CA THR A 38 11.99 14.32 -7.58
C THR A 38 11.77 15.44 -6.57
N ARG A 39 11.41 15.11 -5.32
CA ARG A 39 10.97 16.10 -4.32
C ARG A 39 12.04 16.45 -3.29
N TYR A 40 12.97 15.53 -3.05
CA TYR A 40 13.99 15.68 -2.03
C TYR A 40 15.42 15.67 -2.62
N GLY A 41 15.57 15.62 -3.94
CA GLY A 41 16.89 15.65 -4.60
C GLY A 41 17.79 14.48 -4.17
N ALA A 42 17.20 13.31 -3.93
CA ALA A 42 17.85 12.13 -3.36
C ALA A 42 18.28 12.24 -1.88
N PHE A 43 18.07 13.38 -1.20
CA PHE A 43 18.38 13.57 0.22
C PHE A 43 17.12 13.62 1.09
N THR A 44 16.84 12.55 1.85
CA THR A 44 15.72 12.57 2.80
C THR A 44 16.13 13.30 4.08
N PRO A 45 15.57 14.49 4.41
CA PRO A 45 15.94 15.22 5.61
C PRO A 45 15.57 14.43 6.89
N ARG A 46 16.51 14.30 7.82
CA ARG A 46 16.28 13.65 9.13
C ARG A 46 15.18 14.40 9.89
N GLY A 47 14.10 13.68 10.23
CA GLY A 47 12.94 14.24 10.94
C GLY A 47 11.77 14.68 10.05
N GLY A 48 11.92 14.65 8.72
CA GLY A 48 10.81 14.94 7.81
C GLY A 48 9.72 13.85 7.81
N MET A 49 8.51 14.21 7.35
CA MET A 49 7.38 13.27 7.24
C MET A 49 7.72 12.04 6.39
N PHE A 50 8.54 12.21 5.35
CA PHE A 50 9.02 11.13 4.49
C PHE A 50 10.05 10.20 5.19
N ALA A 51 10.92 10.76 6.05
CA ALA A 51 11.83 9.97 6.87
C ALA A 51 11.06 9.10 7.88
N ARG A 52 9.98 9.66 8.45
CA ARG A 52 9.09 8.95 9.38
C ARG A 52 8.31 7.83 8.68
N LEU A 53 7.79 8.09 7.48
CA LEU A 53 7.13 7.09 6.64
C LEU A 53 8.08 5.96 6.21
N THR A 54 9.33 6.30 5.89
CA THR A 54 10.37 5.30 5.58
C THR A 54 10.71 4.46 6.79
N GLY A 55 10.89 5.08 7.96
CA GLY A 55 11.12 4.38 9.23
C GLY A 55 9.97 3.44 9.59
N LEU A 56 8.72 3.88 9.41
CA LEU A 56 7.53 3.04 9.59
C LEU A 56 7.50 1.88 8.59
N GLY A 57 7.83 2.13 7.33
CA GLY A 57 7.91 1.11 6.29
C GLY A 57 9.00 0.04 6.55
N MET A 58 10.08 0.41 7.23
CA MET A 58 11.18 -0.50 7.60
C MET A 58 10.83 -1.50 8.72
N VAL A 59 9.83 -1.20 9.54
CA VAL A 59 9.39 -2.10 10.62
C VAL A 59 8.69 -3.32 10.02
N ARG A 60 9.05 -4.54 10.44
CA ARG A 60 8.44 -5.80 9.93
C ARG A 60 6.90 -5.82 10.08
N SER A 61 6.37 -5.14 11.08
CA SER A 61 4.94 -4.93 11.32
C SER A 61 4.23 -4.16 10.20
N SER A 62 4.94 -3.32 9.43
CA SER A 62 4.38 -2.54 8.34
C SER A 62 3.75 -3.39 7.25
N ARG A 63 4.34 -4.56 6.94
CA ARG A 63 3.81 -5.49 5.93
C ARG A 63 2.52 -6.15 6.39
N ILE A 64 2.41 -6.46 7.68
CA ILE A 64 1.19 -7.01 8.28
C ILE A 64 0.11 -5.93 8.28
N ALA A 65 0.44 -4.70 8.67
CA ALA A 65 -0.49 -3.57 8.63
C ALA A 65 -0.99 -3.29 7.20
N VAL A 66 -0.11 -3.33 6.21
CA VAL A 66 -0.47 -3.19 4.78
C VAL A 66 -1.39 -4.32 4.32
N ALA A 67 -1.14 -5.56 4.74
CA ALA A 67 -2.01 -6.69 4.43
C ALA A 67 -3.39 -6.55 5.07
N ILE A 68 -3.47 -6.10 6.32
CA ILE A 68 -4.75 -5.83 7.01
C ILE A 68 -5.51 -4.72 6.28
N ALA A 69 -4.84 -3.61 5.94
CA ALA A 69 -5.46 -2.50 5.21
C ALA A 69 -5.98 -2.93 3.83
N ALA A 70 -5.20 -3.71 3.09
CA ALA A 70 -5.62 -4.27 1.81
C ALA A 70 -6.83 -5.21 1.96
N GLY A 71 -6.86 -6.03 3.01
CA GLY A 71 -7.98 -6.91 3.33
C GLY A 71 -9.26 -6.15 3.64
N LEU A 72 -9.18 -5.11 4.48
CA LEU A 72 -10.32 -4.24 4.79
C LEU A 72 -10.86 -3.54 3.54
N PHE A 73 -9.97 -3.01 2.69
CA PHE A 73 -10.36 -2.38 1.44
C PHE A 73 -11.07 -3.36 0.49
N ALA A 74 -10.52 -4.56 0.31
CA ALA A 74 -11.13 -5.60 -0.52
C ALA A 74 -12.51 -6.03 0.02
N SER A 75 -12.66 -6.10 1.33
CA SER A 75 -13.95 -6.40 1.98
C SER A 75 -14.98 -5.31 1.71
N VAL A 76 -14.62 -4.04 1.87
CA VAL A 76 -15.52 -2.91 1.56
C VAL A 76 -15.96 -2.94 0.09
N VAL A 77 -15.04 -3.09 -0.85
CA VAL A 77 -15.36 -3.17 -2.28
C VAL A 77 -16.28 -4.35 -2.57
N THR A 78 -16.04 -5.50 -1.95
CA THR A 78 -16.88 -6.69 -2.16
C THR A 78 -18.29 -6.49 -1.62
N VAL A 79 -18.45 -5.82 -0.47
CA VAL A 79 -19.75 -5.46 0.09
C VAL A 79 -20.48 -4.47 -0.82
N LEU A 80 -19.79 -3.45 -1.33
CA LEU A 80 -20.39 -2.49 -2.27
C LEU A 80 -20.88 -3.17 -3.55
N VAL A 81 -20.07 -4.04 -4.15
CA VAL A 81 -20.46 -4.82 -5.34
C VAL A 81 -21.64 -5.73 -5.04
N TRP A 82 -21.69 -6.33 -3.84
CA TRP A 82 -22.83 -7.13 -3.43
C TRP A 82 -24.11 -6.30 -3.29
N LEU A 83 -24.04 -5.13 -2.67
CA LEU A 83 -25.17 -4.21 -2.51
C LEU A 83 -25.72 -3.73 -3.86
N GLU A 84 -24.84 -3.34 -4.79
CA GLU A 84 -25.23 -2.95 -6.14
C GLU A 84 -25.90 -4.11 -6.90
N ARG A 85 -25.39 -5.33 -6.74
CA ARG A 85 -26.01 -6.51 -7.34
C ARG A 85 -27.38 -6.81 -6.74
N TYR A 86 -27.58 -6.59 -5.44
CA TYR A 86 -28.86 -6.81 -4.77
C TYR A 86 -29.94 -5.82 -5.21
N ARG A 87 -29.55 -4.58 -5.55
CA ARG A 87 -30.46 -3.55 -6.08
C ARG A 87 -30.92 -3.80 -7.51
N ALA A 88 -30.18 -4.60 -8.27
CA ALA A 88 -30.44 -4.87 -9.68
C ALA A 88 -31.34 -6.09 -9.93
N VAL A 89 -31.82 -6.75 -8.87
CA VAL A 89 -32.73 -7.91 -8.88
C VAL A 89 -34.04 -7.51 -8.22
#